data_AF-A0A8H3X4Y6-F1
#
_entry.id   AF-A0A8H3X4Y6-F1
#
_cell.length_a   1.000
_cell.length_b   1.000
_cell.length_c   1.000
_cell.angle_alpha   90.00
_cell.angle_beta   90.00
_cell.angle_gamma   90.00
#
_symmetry.space_group_name_H-M   'P 1'
#
loop_
_entity.id
_entity.type
_entity.pdbx_description
1 polymer ?
#
loop_
_entity_poly.entity_id
_entity_poly.type
_entity_poly.pdbx_seq_one_letter_code
_entity_poly.pdbx_strand_id
1 'polypeptide(L)'
;MATKTASPKTRKPKVNNFVLVLEQFLEKHNLTADSTPEQLNEHAPKLDVLLPDWMARRCVKVALARDTDNRRSFSEERIEALLPDKRKGKLTIEERAKYCAKISDAMDIFAHHLDLGPKNDYDNEIVASGSRQSQFRIKLAEGGVSPEIINTYAKDPKLIQESNKIQKKQTKKRMANPDRIPIHFSSARVLKRIQNMDVSKIPSKEDLADVIVMLSMRPAEVRSLQIIYYEPDSLNVPVWYKEGYSWYCTGYLKSRGEKKKNPEPRPFLSMEKNPERARELLTWIQDAIKAKKLSDPIFTKNGTRNAWPFNEFLKQEPYRTIPKNLRDYGSKHASRIHGGKKPTPQHLKLLSRIAMRQESDRLDAGDNYAIGNTESEESDSEPETSNSSNPQTQASSSSQTIEMDSMLAEIDAMLAEIQK
;
A
#
# COMPACT_ATOMS: atom_id res chain seq x y z
N MET A 1 77.99 3.86 7.76
CA MET A 1 77.32 4.99 8.44
C MET A 1 76.26 5.58 7.52
N ALA A 2 74.99 5.53 7.94
CA ALA A 2 73.90 6.49 7.64
C ALA A 2 72.57 5.83 8.04
N THR A 3 72.28 5.83 9.33
CA THR A 3 70.97 5.50 9.90
C THR A 3 69.97 6.61 9.52
N LYS A 4 69.00 6.31 8.67
CA LYS A 4 67.84 7.19 8.42
C LYS A 4 66.85 7.05 9.57
N THR A 5 66.87 8.01 10.48
CA THR A 5 65.90 8.19 11.55
C THR A 5 64.54 8.51 10.94
N ALA A 6 63.58 7.59 11.07
CA ALA A 6 62.18 7.87 10.75
C ALA A 6 61.53 8.58 11.92
N SER A 7 61.29 9.89 11.79
CA SER A 7 60.45 10.66 12.69
C SER A 7 58.99 10.17 12.60
N PRO A 8 58.32 9.82 13.72
CA PRO A 8 56.93 9.43 13.68
C PRO A 8 56.08 10.64 13.32
N LYS A 9 55.39 10.59 12.17
CA LYS A 9 54.36 11.55 11.82
C LYS A 9 53.19 11.34 12.77
N THR A 10 53.10 12.15 13.81
CA THR A 10 51.89 12.31 14.62
C THR A 10 50.79 12.82 13.70
N ARG A 11 49.94 11.91 13.24
CA ARG A 11 48.69 12.25 12.55
C ARG A 11 47.80 12.91 13.60
N LYS A 12 47.72 14.25 13.60
CA LYS A 12 46.70 14.96 14.38
C LYS A 12 45.33 14.36 13.97
N PRO A 13 44.45 14.04 14.94
CA PRO A 13 43.11 13.58 14.59
C PRO A 13 42.44 14.69 13.78
N LYS A 14 41.89 14.35 12.60
CA LYS A 14 40.94 15.22 11.91
C LYS A 14 39.74 15.34 12.85
N VAL A 15 39.71 16.39 13.67
CA VAL A 15 38.56 16.68 14.50
C VAL A 15 37.40 16.93 13.54
N ASN A 16 36.36 16.09 13.62
CA ASN A 16 35.14 16.30 12.83
C ASN A 16 34.66 17.73 13.11
N ASN A 17 34.63 18.58 12.07
CA ASN A 17 34.34 20.00 12.20
C ASN A 17 33.07 20.29 13.02
N PHE A 18 32.07 19.39 12.93
CA PHE A 18 30.81 19.47 13.65
C PHE A 18 30.89 19.24 15.17
N VAL A 19 31.88 18.50 15.66
CA VAL A 19 32.10 18.32 17.11
C VAL A 19 32.63 19.62 17.72
N LEU A 20 33.53 20.32 17.00
CA LEU A 20 34.00 21.66 17.41
C LEU A 20 32.87 22.69 17.36
N VAL A 21 32.04 22.65 16.31
CA VAL A 21 30.84 23.50 16.22
C VAL A 21 29.89 23.25 17.39
N LEU A 22 29.69 22.00 17.79
CA LEU A 22 28.90 21.65 18.98
C LEU A 22 29.52 22.22 20.26
N GLU A 23 30.81 22.00 20.49
CA GLU A 23 31.49 22.45 21.71
C GLU A 23 31.43 23.98 21.84
N GLN A 24 31.73 24.71 20.76
CA GLN A 24 31.60 26.17 20.72
C GLN A 24 30.16 26.63 20.96
N PHE A 25 29.17 25.90 20.44
CA PHE A 25 27.77 26.21 20.64
C PHE A 25 27.34 26.03 22.10
N LEU A 26 27.74 24.92 22.73
CA LEU A 26 27.44 24.63 24.14
C LEU A 26 28.08 25.68 25.06
N GLU A 27 29.34 26.03 24.81
CA GLU A 27 30.05 27.06 25.57
C GLU A 27 29.40 28.44 25.41
N LYS A 28 29.11 28.84 24.16
CA LYS A 28 28.46 30.13 23.85
C LYS A 28 27.11 30.31 24.55
N HIS A 29 26.38 29.22 24.76
CA HIS A 29 25.05 29.23 25.36
C HIS A 29 25.01 28.71 26.80
N ASN A 30 26.17 28.45 27.42
CA ASN A 30 26.29 27.90 28.78
C ASN A 30 25.45 26.62 29.00
N LEU A 31 25.37 25.76 27.99
CA LEU A 31 24.59 24.51 28.04
C LEU A 31 25.47 23.34 28.49
N THR A 32 24.98 22.54 29.43
CA THR A 32 25.73 21.43 30.02
C THR A 32 24.90 20.16 30.13
N ALA A 33 25.59 19.10 30.56
CA ALA A 33 25.04 17.88 31.18
C ALA A 33 23.69 18.10 31.85
N ASP A 34 23.67 19.09 32.75
CA ASP A 34 22.67 19.29 33.79
C ASP A 34 21.59 20.32 33.42
N SER A 35 21.70 20.98 32.25
CA SER A 35 20.68 21.87 31.74
C SER A 35 19.31 21.19 31.66
N THR A 36 18.24 21.94 31.92
CA THR A 36 16.89 21.38 31.84
C THR A 36 16.48 21.17 30.37
N PRO A 37 15.57 20.21 30.08
CA PRO A 37 15.05 20.02 28.73
C PRO A 37 14.47 21.31 28.11
N GLU A 38 13.83 22.17 28.90
CA GLU A 38 13.27 23.44 28.44
C GLU A 38 14.36 24.41 27.97
N GLN A 39 15.46 24.52 28.74
CA GLN A 39 16.62 25.32 28.37
C GLN A 39 17.26 24.80 27.09
N LEU A 40 17.43 23.49 26.96
CA LEU A 40 18.00 22.88 25.76
C LEU A 40 17.12 23.10 24.53
N ASN A 41 15.80 23.00 24.69
CA ASN A 41 14.83 23.17 23.60
C ASN A 41 14.78 24.61 23.07
N GLU A 42 14.98 25.63 23.93
CA GLU A 42 15.07 27.03 23.49
C GLU A 42 16.19 27.26 22.47
N HIS A 43 17.29 26.49 22.58
CA HIS A 43 18.46 26.61 21.72
C HIS A 43 18.45 25.63 20.53
N ALA A 44 17.54 24.65 20.51
CA ALA A 44 17.46 23.66 19.45
C ALA A 44 17.34 24.27 18.03
N PRO A 45 16.49 25.28 17.76
CA PRO A 45 16.42 25.88 16.42
C PRO A 45 17.72 26.55 15.98
N LYS A 46 18.51 27.08 16.92
CA LYS A 46 19.80 27.75 16.62
C LYS A 46 20.87 26.72 16.26
N LEU A 47 20.92 25.60 16.96
CA LEU A 47 21.82 24.48 16.64
C LEU A 47 21.43 23.83 15.30
N ASP A 48 20.13 23.72 15.03
CA ASP A 48 19.57 23.13 13.80
C ASP A 48 20.08 23.83 12.53
N VAL A 49 20.26 25.15 12.58
CA VAL A 49 20.79 25.97 11.46
C VAL A 49 22.28 25.71 11.21
N LEU A 50 23.04 25.33 12.23
CA LEU A 50 24.47 25.07 12.14
C LEU A 50 24.81 23.66 11.66
N LEU A 51 23.80 22.78 11.57
CA LEU A 51 23.95 21.38 11.17
C LEU A 51 23.28 21.16 9.81
N PRO A 52 24.02 21.34 8.71
CA PRO A 52 23.46 21.44 7.37
C PRO A 52 22.90 20.11 6.83
N ASP A 53 23.37 18.97 7.34
CA ASP A 53 22.99 17.64 6.89
C ASP A 53 22.77 16.67 8.07
N TRP A 54 22.22 15.49 7.77
CA TRP A 54 21.95 14.49 8.80
C TRP A 54 23.24 13.92 9.42
N MET A 55 24.33 13.84 8.65
CA MET A 55 25.59 13.29 9.15
C MET A 55 26.18 14.18 10.24
N ALA A 56 26.11 15.51 10.06
CA ALA A 56 26.43 16.48 11.09
C ALA A 56 25.56 16.26 12.34
N ARG A 57 24.24 16.10 12.17
CA ARG A 57 23.32 15.81 13.28
C ARG A 57 23.63 14.49 13.99
N ARG A 58 23.98 13.43 13.24
CA ARG A 58 24.35 12.12 13.79
C ARG A 58 25.66 12.22 14.56
N CYS A 59 26.69 12.85 13.98
CA CYS A 59 27.97 13.06 14.63
C CYS A 59 27.80 13.83 15.95
N VAL A 60 26.96 14.86 15.95
CA VAL A 60 26.65 15.65 17.15
C VAL A 60 25.84 14.83 18.17
N LYS A 61 24.83 14.05 17.75
CA LYS A 61 24.09 13.14 18.66
C LYS A 61 25.01 12.10 19.31
N VAL A 62 25.88 11.48 18.51
CA VAL A 62 26.88 10.52 19.01
C VAL A 62 27.87 11.19 19.96
N ALA A 63 28.29 12.43 19.65
CA ALA A 63 29.17 13.19 20.54
C ALA A 63 28.46 13.50 21.87
N LEU A 64 27.22 13.98 21.84
CA LEU A 64 26.45 14.29 23.05
C LEU A 64 26.24 13.06 23.94
N ALA A 65 26.04 11.88 23.35
CA ALA A 65 25.86 10.60 24.06
C ALA A 65 27.16 10.02 24.66
N ARG A 66 28.33 10.61 24.37
CA ARG A 66 29.62 10.16 24.90
C ARG A 66 30.11 11.09 26.00
N ASP A 67 30.69 10.49 27.04
CA ASP A 67 31.53 11.21 28.00
C ASP A 67 32.85 11.62 27.35
N THR A 68 33.33 12.79 27.72
CA THR A 68 34.65 13.31 27.35
C THR A 68 35.31 13.92 28.58
N ASP A 69 36.63 14.12 28.55
CA ASP A 69 37.38 14.67 29.69
C ASP A 69 36.84 16.01 30.20
N ASN A 70 36.18 16.79 29.33
CA ASN A 70 35.67 18.13 29.63
C ASN A 70 34.13 18.21 29.71
N ARG A 71 33.40 17.12 29.42
CA ARG A 71 31.93 17.17 29.32
C ARG A 71 31.31 15.80 29.58
N ARG A 72 30.32 15.76 30.47
CA ARG A 72 29.45 14.60 30.68
C ARG A 72 28.52 14.36 29.48
N SER A 73 28.17 13.10 29.30
CA SER A 73 27.17 12.60 28.36
C SER A 73 25.80 13.13 28.74
N PHE A 74 25.03 13.46 27.71
CA PHE A 74 23.65 13.90 27.85
C PHE A 74 22.75 12.66 27.89
N SER A 75 21.70 12.68 28.72
CA SER A 75 20.66 11.66 28.68
C SER A 75 19.90 11.72 27.34
N GLU A 76 19.25 10.62 26.96
CA GLU A 76 18.48 10.55 25.71
C GLU A 76 17.42 11.66 25.61
N GLU A 77 16.72 11.95 26.71
CA GLU A 77 15.73 13.03 26.82
C GLU A 77 16.36 14.41 26.59
N ARG A 78 17.55 14.67 27.13
CA ARG A 78 18.27 15.94 26.94
C ARG A 78 18.82 16.08 25.52
N ILE A 79 19.29 14.99 24.92
CA ILE A 79 19.69 14.96 23.50
C ILE A 79 18.49 15.24 22.62
N GLU A 80 17.33 14.68 22.94
CA GLU A 80 16.09 14.92 22.20
C GLU A 80 15.56 16.34 22.36
N ALA A 81 15.74 16.96 23.52
CA ALA A 81 15.40 18.37 23.72
C ALA A 81 16.29 19.31 22.88
N LEU A 82 17.60 19.05 22.81
CA LEU A 82 18.55 19.91 22.08
C LEU A 82 18.58 19.63 20.56
N LEU A 83 18.38 18.37 20.17
CA LEU A 83 18.35 17.89 18.79
C LEU A 83 17.10 17.04 18.56
N PRO A 84 15.91 17.68 18.57
CA PRO A 84 14.65 16.99 18.41
C PRO A 84 14.67 16.21 17.10
N ASP A 85 14.35 14.92 17.21
CA ASP A 85 14.16 14.11 16.03
C ASP A 85 12.82 14.51 15.39
N LYS A 86 12.88 15.44 14.44
CA LYS A 86 11.72 15.90 13.66
C LYS A 86 11.00 14.75 12.94
N ARG A 87 11.62 13.55 12.87
CA ARG A 87 11.06 12.31 12.31
C ARG A 87 10.14 11.55 13.29
N LYS A 88 10.18 11.84 14.60
CA LYS A 88 9.34 11.20 15.64
C LYS A 88 7.89 11.72 15.71
N GLY A 89 7.56 12.77 14.96
CA GLY A 89 6.15 13.08 14.70
C GLY A 89 5.49 11.90 13.98
N LYS A 90 4.20 11.62 14.25
CA LYS A 90 3.40 10.66 13.45
C LYS A 90 3.15 11.23 12.06
N LEU A 91 4.21 11.41 11.28
CA LEU A 91 4.15 11.87 9.91
C LEU A 91 3.59 10.73 9.05
N THR A 92 2.57 11.07 8.28
CA THR A 92 2.07 10.24 7.20
C THR A 92 3.17 10.00 6.15
N ILE A 93 3.02 8.95 5.35
CA ILE A 93 3.94 8.64 4.25
C ILE A 93 4.08 9.83 3.28
N GLU A 94 2.99 10.58 3.08
CA GLU A 94 2.98 11.75 2.21
C GLU A 94 3.76 12.93 2.80
N GLU A 95 3.61 13.20 4.10
CA GLU A 95 4.38 14.25 4.78
C GLU A 95 5.87 13.94 4.80
N ARG A 96 6.24 12.67 5.05
CA ARG A 96 7.64 12.21 4.94
C ARG A 96 8.19 12.45 3.55
N ALA A 97 7.45 12.08 2.51
CA ALA A 97 7.90 12.26 1.13
C ALA A 97 8.03 13.74 0.75
N LYS A 98 7.09 14.60 1.20
CA LYS A 98 7.16 16.05 0.98
C LYS A 98 8.34 16.68 1.70
N TYR A 99 8.64 16.24 2.91
CA TYR A 99 9.84 16.63 3.65
C TYR A 99 11.09 16.24 2.84
N CYS A 100 11.14 14.96 2.42
CA CYS A 100 12.27 14.44 1.68
C CYS A 100 12.50 15.15 0.33
N ALA A 101 11.43 15.55 -0.36
CA ALA A 101 11.51 16.20 -1.66
C ALA A 101 11.98 17.67 -1.59
N LYS A 102 11.80 18.36 -0.45
CA LYS A 102 12.07 19.80 -0.35
C LYS A 102 13.45 20.15 0.19
N ILE A 103 13.92 19.42 1.21
CA ILE A 103 15.05 19.87 2.07
C ILE A 103 16.02 18.73 2.41
N SER A 104 15.62 17.47 2.24
CA SER A 104 16.40 16.33 2.74
C SER A 104 17.51 15.86 1.81
N ASP A 105 18.56 15.34 2.45
CA ASP A 105 19.60 14.57 1.78
C ASP A 105 19.17 13.11 1.52
N ALA A 106 20.02 12.36 0.81
CA ALA A 106 19.78 10.95 0.48
C ALA A 106 19.63 10.05 1.73
N MET A 107 20.21 10.44 2.86
CA MET A 107 20.19 9.65 4.09
C MET A 107 18.90 9.82 4.87
N ASP A 108 18.28 11.01 4.82
CA ASP A 108 16.93 11.23 5.34
C ASP A 108 15.91 10.34 4.61
N ILE A 109 16.04 10.19 3.29
CA ILE A 109 15.23 9.25 2.49
C ILE A 109 15.42 7.82 3.00
N PHE A 110 16.67 7.40 3.20
CA PHE A 110 17.00 6.07 3.72
C PHE A 110 16.43 5.84 5.13
N ALA A 111 16.58 6.80 6.04
CA ALA A 111 16.07 6.70 7.40
C ALA A 111 14.53 6.59 7.42
N HIS A 112 13.82 7.42 6.66
CA HIS A 112 12.37 7.33 6.56
C HIS A 112 11.91 6.03 5.90
N HIS A 113 12.68 5.49 4.95
CA HIS A 113 12.41 4.19 4.35
C HIS A 113 12.55 3.04 5.36
N LEU A 114 13.61 3.04 6.18
CA LEU A 114 13.84 2.05 7.23
C LEU A 114 12.73 2.09 8.29
N ASP A 115 12.31 3.28 8.72
CA ASP A 115 11.23 3.44 9.70
C ASP A 115 9.86 2.94 9.17
N LEU A 116 9.70 2.81 7.86
CA LEU A 116 8.54 2.18 7.21
C LEU A 116 8.68 0.66 7.03
N GLY A 117 9.82 0.09 7.46
CA GLY A 117 10.12 -1.34 7.43
C GLY A 117 9.28 -2.17 8.42
N PRO A 118 9.49 -3.49 8.42
CA PRO A 118 8.80 -4.40 9.32
C PRO A 118 9.18 -4.16 10.77
N LYS A 119 8.18 -4.07 11.63
CA LYS A 119 8.38 -3.99 13.09
C LYS A 119 8.63 -5.33 13.76
N ASN A 120 8.31 -6.42 13.05
CA ASN A 120 8.48 -7.80 13.46
C ASN A 120 8.43 -8.72 12.23
N ASP A 121 8.75 -9.99 12.44
CA ASP A 121 8.90 -10.98 11.37
C ASP A 121 7.57 -11.66 10.99
N TYR A 122 6.43 -11.12 11.42
CA TYR A 122 5.14 -11.69 11.02
C TYR A 122 4.86 -11.42 9.55
N ASP A 123 4.41 -12.45 8.82
CA ASP A 123 4.08 -12.40 7.39
C ASP A 123 3.25 -11.16 7.00
N ASN A 124 2.23 -10.83 7.80
CA ASN A 124 1.35 -9.69 7.55
C ASN A 124 2.08 -8.34 7.68
N GLU A 125 3.00 -8.22 8.64
CA GLU A 125 3.79 -7.02 8.86
C GLU A 125 4.83 -6.85 7.75
N ILE A 126 5.50 -7.92 7.33
CA ILE A 126 6.41 -7.92 6.18
C ILE A 126 5.68 -7.40 4.93
N VAL A 127 4.47 -7.92 4.66
CA VAL A 127 3.64 -7.48 3.53
C VAL A 127 3.23 -6.02 3.66
N ALA A 128 2.76 -5.59 4.83
CA ALA A 128 2.37 -4.22 5.09
C ALA A 128 3.54 -3.23 4.93
N SER A 129 4.73 -3.61 5.36
CA SER A 129 5.96 -2.81 5.29
C SER A 129 6.43 -2.63 3.87
N GLY A 130 6.51 -3.71 3.08
CA GLY A 130 6.81 -3.61 1.66
C GLY A 130 5.82 -2.71 0.91
N SER A 131 4.54 -2.71 1.31
CA SER A 131 3.53 -1.79 0.78
C SER A 131 3.79 -0.33 1.18
N ARG A 132 4.06 -0.06 2.47
CA ARG A 132 4.37 1.29 2.98
C ARG A 132 5.59 1.90 2.28
N GLN A 133 6.68 1.14 2.20
CA GLN A 133 7.89 1.60 1.49
C GLN A 133 7.65 1.82 -0.01
N SER A 134 6.82 0.99 -0.65
CA SER A 134 6.44 1.20 -2.05
C SER A 134 5.63 2.48 -2.26
N GLN A 135 4.68 2.77 -1.37
CA GLN A 135 3.95 4.04 -1.40
C GLN A 135 4.87 5.23 -1.18
N PHE A 136 5.82 5.12 -0.26
CA PHE A 136 6.82 6.16 -0.02
C PHE A 136 7.63 6.47 -1.28
N ARG A 137 8.14 5.45 -1.98
CA ARG A 137 8.83 5.63 -3.28
C ARG A 137 7.98 6.36 -4.32
N ILE A 138 6.70 5.99 -4.45
CA ILE A 138 5.78 6.68 -5.37
C ILE A 138 5.64 8.15 -4.99
N LYS A 139 5.48 8.45 -3.70
CA LYS A 139 5.36 9.84 -3.22
C LYS A 139 6.64 10.64 -3.39
N LEU A 140 7.81 10.05 -3.24
CA LEU A 140 9.09 10.69 -3.54
C LEU A 140 9.19 11.05 -5.03
N ALA A 141 8.80 10.13 -5.92
CA ALA A 141 8.80 10.39 -7.36
C ALA A 141 7.78 11.49 -7.74
N GLU A 142 6.58 11.48 -7.14
CA GLU A 142 5.59 12.57 -7.30
C GLU A 142 6.14 13.92 -6.79
N GLY A 143 7.03 13.90 -5.80
CA GLY A 143 7.73 15.06 -5.27
C GLY A 143 8.94 15.53 -6.09
N GLY A 144 9.29 14.84 -7.19
CA GLY A 144 10.39 15.22 -8.07
C GLY A 144 11.76 14.64 -7.69
N VAL A 145 11.84 13.70 -6.73
CA VAL A 145 13.09 13.02 -6.40
C VAL A 145 13.48 12.08 -7.54
N SER A 146 14.77 12.10 -7.93
CA SER A 146 15.24 11.34 -9.08
C SER A 146 15.11 9.82 -8.87
N PRO A 147 14.83 9.03 -9.93
CA PRO A 147 14.74 7.58 -9.84
C PRO A 147 16.02 6.92 -9.32
N GLU A 148 17.19 7.48 -9.60
CA GLU A 148 18.49 6.98 -9.14
C GLU A 148 18.56 7.02 -7.61
N ILE A 149 18.23 8.18 -7.00
CA ILE A 149 18.22 8.35 -5.55
C ILE A 149 17.17 7.41 -4.91
N ILE A 150 15.98 7.31 -5.49
CA ILE A 150 14.92 6.43 -4.98
C ILE A 150 15.36 4.95 -5.02
N ASN A 151 16.00 4.52 -6.11
CA ASN A 151 16.44 3.13 -6.25
C ASN A 151 17.60 2.80 -5.32
N THR A 152 18.49 3.74 -5.02
CA THR A 152 19.63 3.53 -4.12
C THR A 152 19.22 3.54 -2.65
N TYR A 153 18.37 4.50 -2.24
CA TYR A 153 18.13 4.77 -0.81
C TYR A 153 16.74 4.37 -0.30
N ALA A 154 15.78 4.10 -1.17
CA ALA A 154 14.40 3.79 -0.76
C ALA A 154 13.90 2.44 -1.28
N LYS A 155 14.81 1.56 -1.70
CA LYS A 155 14.50 0.24 -2.26
C LYS A 155 15.23 -0.85 -1.51
N ASP A 156 14.47 -1.73 -0.89
CA ASP A 156 14.93 -2.95 -0.24
C ASP A 156 14.53 -4.17 -1.10
N PRO A 157 15.45 -4.74 -1.89
CA PRO A 157 15.16 -5.91 -2.71
C PRO A 157 14.75 -7.14 -1.90
N LYS A 158 15.35 -7.34 -0.71
CA LYS A 158 15.13 -8.51 0.14
C LYS A 158 13.70 -8.49 0.69
N LEU A 159 13.28 -7.37 1.28
CA LEU A 159 11.91 -7.22 1.79
C LEU A 159 10.86 -7.33 0.67
N ILE A 160 11.15 -6.77 -0.51
CA ILE A 160 10.27 -6.90 -1.68
C ILE A 160 10.11 -8.38 -2.07
N GLN A 161 11.22 -9.14 -2.12
CA GLN A 161 11.19 -10.56 -2.47
C GLN A 161 10.41 -11.38 -1.46
N GLU A 162 10.64 -11.17 -0.17
CA GLU A 162 9.94 -11.86 0.93
C GLU A 162 8.44 -11.54 0.91
N SER A 163 8.08 -10.26 0.83
CA SER A 163 6.68 -9.81 0.72
C SER A 163 5.98 -10.46 -0.48
N ASN A 164 6.63 -10.51 -1.63
CA ASN A 164 6.08 -11.16 -2.82
C ASN A 164 5.91 -12.68 -2.64
N LYS A 165 6.87 -13.35 -1.98
CA LYS A 165 6.80 -14.78 -1.67
C LYS A 165 5.63 -15.09 -0.74
N ILE A 166 5.44 -14.30 0.31
CA ILE A 166 4.31 -14.41 1.24
C ILE A 166 2.99 -14.22 0.52
N GLN A 167 2.85 -13.14 -0.25
CA GLN A 167 1.62 -12.87 -1.02
C GLN A 167 1.31 -14.00 -2.02
N LYS A 168 2.33 -14.56 -2.69
CA LYS A 168 2.17 -15.72 -3.60
C LYS A 168 1.70 -16.96 -2.85
N LYS A 169 2.29 -17.27 -1.68
CA LYS A 169 1.89 -18.40 -0.83
C LYS A 169 0.45 -18.25 -0.33
N GLN A 170 0.09 -17.06 0.18
CA GLN A 170 -1.27 -16.75 0.63
C GLN A 170 -2.28 -16.86 -0.52
N THR A 171 -1.89 -16.46 -1.72
CA THR A 171 -2.77 -16.57 -2.90
C THR A 171 -2.97 -18.02 -3.32
N LYS A 172 -1.90 -18.83 -3.38
CA LYS A 172 -2.01 -20.28 -3.61
C LYS A 172 -2.92 -20.97 -2.59
N LYS A 173 -2.80 -20.64 -1.30
CA LYS A 173 -3.69 -21.17 -0.25
C LYS A 173 -5.15 -20.82 -0.49
N ARG A 174 -5.45 -19.56 -0.85
CA ARG A 174 -6.81 -19.12 -1.21
C ARG A 174 -7.35 -19.78 -2.48
N MET A 175 -6.47 -20.12 -3.43
CA MET A 175 -6.87 -20.84 -4.64
C MET A 175 -7.17 -22.32 -4.36
N ALA A 176 -6.47 -22.94 -3.39
CA ALA A 176 -6.74 -24.31 -2.97
C ALA A 176 -8.05 -24.43 -2.16
N ASN A 177 -8.35 -23.44 -1.32
CA ASN A 177 -9.55 -23.40 -0.48
C ASN A 177 -10.37 -22.14 -0.81
N PRO A 178 -11.10 -22.12 -1.94
CA PRO A 178 -11.87 -20.95 -2.32
C PRO A 178 -13.06 -20.73 -1.38
N ASP A 179 -13.28 -19.49 -0.95
CA ASP A 179 -14.44 -19.13 -0.14
C ASP A 179 -15.74 -19.53 -0.87
N ARG A 180 -16.63 -20.25 -0.18
CA ARG A 180 -17.97 -20.55 -0.69
C ARG A 180 -18.74 -19.23 -0.84
N ILE A 181 -19.46 -19.07 -1.95
CA ILE A 181 -20.35 -17.93 -2.13
C ILE A 181 -21.52 -18.10 -1.14
N PRO A 182 -21.80 -17.12 -0.26
CA PRO A 182 -22.96 -17.18 0.61
C PRO A 182 -24.24 -17.40 -0.19
N ILE A 183 -25.18 -18.19 0.32
CA ILE A 183 -26.44 -18.52 -0.37
C ILE A 183 -27.19 -17.23 -0.75
N HIS A 184 -27.11 -16.19 0.08
CA HIS A 184 -27.71 -14.89 -0.18
C HIS A 184 -27.16 -14.21 -1.46
N PHE A 185 -25.92 -14.50 -1.84
CA PHE A 185 -25.26 -14.04 -3.05
C PHE A 185 -25.20 -15.13 -4.14
N SER A 186 -26.05 -16.15 -4.08
CA SER A 186 -26.18 -17.09 -5.20
C SER A 186 -26.69 -16.37 -6.46
N SER A 187 -26.32 -16.89 -7.63
CA SER A 187 -26.66 -16.27 -8.92
C SER A 187 -28.17 -16.05 -9.05
N ALA A 188 -28.96 -17.08 -8.73
CA ALA A 188 -30.41 -17.04 -8.82
C ALA A 188 -31.05 -15.99 -7.89
N ARG A 189 -30.56 -15.88 -6.64
CA ARG A 189 -31.12 -14.92 -5.67
C ARG A 189 -30.79 -13.48 -6.04
N VAL A 190 -29.55 -13.21 -6.42
CA VAL A 190 -29.11 -11.89 -6.86
C VAL A 190 -29.88 -11.48 -8.12
N LEU A 191 -30.00 -12.36 -9.12
CA LEU A 191 -30.73 -12.07 -10.34
C LEU A 191 -32.22 -11.79 -10.07
N LYS A 192 -32.85 -12.59 -9.19
CA LYS A 192 -34.24 -12.37 -8.78
C LYS A 192 -34.42 -10.99 -8.12
N ARG A 193 -33.50 -10.55 -7.27
CA ARG A 193 -33.58 -9.21 -6.66
C ARG A 193 -33.41 -8.11 -7.72
N ILE A 194 -32.40 -8.21 -8.58
CA ILE A 194 -32.14 -7.26 -9.68
C ILE A 194 -33.38 -7.07 -10.57
N GLN A 195 -34.02 -8.18 -10.96
CA GLN A 195 -35.22 -8.15 -11.81
C GLN A 195 -36.41 -7.44 -11.14
N ASN A 196 -36.48 -7.48 -9.80
CA ASN A 196 -37.55 -6.88 -9.02
C ASN A 196 -37.20 -5.48 -8.47
N MET A 197 -36.03 -4.92 -8.80
CA MET A 197 -35.63 -3.58 -8.35
C MET A 197 -36.54 -2.51 -8.95
N ASP A 198 -37.07 -1.67 -8.07
CA ASP A 198 -37.93 -0.55 -8.40
C ASP A 198 -37.14 0.76 -8.28
N VAL A 199 -36.73 1.29 -9.44
CA VAL A 199 -35.90 2.51 -9.55
C VAL A 199 -36.63 3.78 -9.11
N SER A 200 -37.95 3.72 -8.89
CA SER A 200 -38.71 4.85 -8.33
C SER A 200 -38.48 5.03 -6.82
N LYS A 201 -38.01 3.98 -6.13
CA LYS A 201 -37.76 3.99 -4.69
C LYS A 201 -36.33 4.42 -4.36
N ILE A 202 -36.10 4.73 -3.08
CA ILE A 202 -34.74 4.98 -2.59
C ILE A 202 -34.03 3.62 -2.47
N PRO A 203 -32.84 3.44 -3.08
CA PRO A 203 -32.11 2.19 -2.98
C PRO A 203 -31.64 1.91 -1.56
N SER A 204 -31.69 0.65 -1.18
CA SER A 204 -31.14 0.11 0.06
C SER A 204 -29.65 -0.22 -0.08
N LYS A 205 -29.02 -0.61 1.04
CA LYS A 205 -27.65 -1.17 1.02
C LYS A 205 -27.59 -2.55 0.34
N GLU A 206 -28.69 -3.31 0.34
CA GLU A 206 -28.78 -4.58 -0.38
C GLU A 206 -28.77 -4.34 -1.89
N ASP A 207 -29.56 -3.36 -2.37
CA ASP A 207 -29.57 -2.97 -3.78
C ASP A 207 -28.17 -2.53 -4.26
N LEU A 208 -27.45 -1.76 -3.44
CA LEU A 208 -26.06 -1.41 -3.69
C LEU A 208 -25.15 -2.65 -3.82
N ALA A 209 -25.28 -3.61 -2.90
CA ALA A 209 -24.48 -4.83 -2.93
C ALA A 209 -24.79 -5.67 -4.18
N ASP A 210 -26.06 -5.81 -4.53
CA ASP A 210 -26.51 -6.52 -5.72
C ASP A 210 -26.05 -5.86 -7.01
N VAL A 211 -26.11 -4.53 -7.13
CA VAL A 211 -25.59 -3.80 -8.30
C VAL A 211 -24.06 -3.93 -8.40
N ILE A 212 -23.35 -3.97 -7.27
CA ILE A 212 -21.90 -4.28 -7.25
C ILE A 212 -21.63 -5.69 -7.80
N VAL A 213 -22.39 -6.69 -7.37
CA VAL A 213 -22.30 -8.08 -7.87
C VAL A 213 -22.68 -8.15 -9.34
N MET A 214 -23.82 -7.56 -9.74
CA MET A 214 -24.30 -7.51 -11.12
C MET A 214 -23.23 -7.04 -12.09
N LEU A 215 -22.58 -5.92 -11.77
CA LEU A 215 -21.57 -5.29 -12.62
C LEU A 215 -20.17 -5.86 -12.40
N SER A 216 -19.98 -6.74 -11.41
CA SER A 216 -18.66 -7.22 -10.99
C SER A 216 -17.68 -6.08 -10.65
N MET A 217 -18.20 -4.94 -10.19
CA MET A 217 -17.40 -3.73 -9.96
C MET A 217 -16.78 -3.71 -8.58
N ARG A 218 -15.74 -2.89 -8.40
CA ARG A 218 -15.23 -2.61 -7.05
C ARG A 218 -16.16 -1.61 -6.38
N PRO A 219 -16.37 -1.67 -5.06
CA PRO A 219 -17.16 -0.64 -4.38
C PRO A 219 -16.63 0.78 -4.60
N ALA A 220 -15.32 0.95 -4.77
CA ALA A 220 -14.70 2.24 -5.08
C ALA A 220 -15.00 2.78 -6.49
N GLU A 221 -15.47 1.92 -7.40
CA GLU A 221 -15.84 2.31 -8.77
C GLU A 221 -17.27 2.81 -8.85
N VAL A 222 -18.09 2.66 -7.80
CA VAL A 222 -19.53 3.00 -7.81
C VAL A 222 -19.80 4.40 -8.35
N ARG A 223 -18.97 5.39 -7.99
CA ARG A 223 -19.16 6.79 -8.43
C ARG A 223 -18.64 7.09 -9.83
N SER A 224 -17.63 6.35 -10.28
CA SER A 224 -16.86 6.69 -11.47
C SER A 224 -17.20 5.82 -12.66
N LEU A 225 -17.67 4.59 -12.42
CA LEU A 225 -18.02 3.64 -13.46
C LEU A 225 -19.16 4.19 -14.31
N GLN A 226 -19.00 4.08 -15.62
CA GLN A 226 -20.04 4.43 -16.59
C GLN A 226 -20.19 3.29 -17.59
N ILE A 227 -21.41 3.12 -18.10
CA ILE A 227 -21.75 2.18 -19.16
C ILE A 227 -22.19 3.02 -20.36
N ILE A 228 -21.44 2.92 -21.45
CA ILE A 228 -21.62 3.72 -22.65
C ILE A 228 -21.95 2.82 -23.83
N TYR A 229 -22.83 3.29 -24.71
CA TYR A 229 -23.00 2.72 -26.03
C TYR A 229 -21.91 3.31 -26.93
N TYR A 230 -21.32 2.48 -27.78
CA TYR A 230 -20.34 2.91 -28.76
C TYR A 230 -20.58 2.18 -30.08
N GLU A 231 -20.78 2.96 -31.12
CA GLU A 231 -20.87 2.49 -32.49
C GLU A 231 -19.68 3.08 -33.26
N PRO A 232 -18.81 2.24 -33.85
CA PRO A 232 -17.62 2.73 -34.54
C PRO A 232 -18.02 3.43 -35.84
N ASP A 233 -17.36 4.56 -36.11
CA ASP A 233 -17.33 5.10 -37.47
C ASP A 233 -16.51 4.16 -38.35
N SER A 234 -17.08 3.73 -39.49
CA SER A 234 -16.46 2.78 -40.42
C SER A 234 -15.13 3.28 -40.97
N LEU A 235 -14.88 4.59 -40.92
CA LEU A 235 -13.64 5.21 -41.39
C LEU A 235 -12.59 5.42 -40.29
N ASN A 236 -12.96 5.36 -39.00
CA ASN A 236 -12.07 5.66 -37.88
C ASN A 236 -12.38 4.80 -36.65
N VAL A 237 -12.09 3.50 -36.74
CA VAL A 237 -12.26 2.56 -35.63
C VAL A 237 -11.13 2.73 -34.61
N PRO A 238 -11.41 3.08 -33.34
CA PRO A 238 -10.38 3.21 -32.33
C PRO A 238 -9.71 1.87 -32.03
N VAL A 239 -8.41 1.90 -31.72
CA VAL A 239 -7.61 0.70 -31.42
C VAL A 239 -8.18 -0.15 -30.28
N TRP A 240 -8.88 0.46 -29.31
CA TRP A 240 -9.48 -0.23 -28.18
C TRP A 240 -10.82 -0.90 -28.51
N TYR A 241 -11.45 -0.55 -29.64
CA TYR A 241 -12.74 -1.12 -30.05
C TYR A 241 -12.58 -2.61 -30.33
N LYS A 242 -13.55 -3.39 -29.88
CA LYS A 242 -13.62 -4.83 -30.14
C LYS A 242 -14.88 -5.13 -30.93
N GLU A 243 -14.69 -5.71 -32.10
CA GLU A 243 -15.78 -6.20 -32.92
C GLU A 243 -16.66 -7.18 -32.14
N GLY A 244 -17.97 -7.08 -32.34
CA GLY A 244 -18.97 -7.86 -31.59
C GLY A 244 -19.41 -7.23 -30.26
N TYR A 245 -18.88 -6.06 -29.86
CA TYR A 245 -19.34 -5.31 -28.69
C TYR A 245 -19.78 -3.90 -29.06
N SER A 246 -21.01 -3.54 -28.69
CA SER A 246 -21.56 -2.18 -28.84
C SER A 246 -21.67 -1.41 -27.52
N TRP A 247 -21.36 -2.06 -26.39
CA TRP A 247 -21.45 -1.46 -25.06
C TRP A 247 -20.14 -1.63 -24.31
N TYR A 248 -19.70 -0.55 -23.65
CA TYR A 248 -18.41 -0.46 -22.99
C TYR A 248 -18.53 0.15 -21.60
N CYS A 249 -17.57 -0.17 -20.74
CA CYS A 249 -17.36 0.43 -19.44
C CYS A 249 -16.18 1.39 -19.46
N THR A 250 -16.36 2.56 -18.84
CA THR A 250 -15.29 3.53 -18.54
C THR A 250 -15.28 3.84 -17.04
N GLY A 251 -14.28 4.59 -16.56
CA GLY A 251 -14.22 5.02 -15.16
C GLY A 251 -13.96 3.92 -14.13
N TYR A 252 -13.53 2.74 -14.57
CA TYR A 252 -13.02 1.67 -13.69
C TYR A 252 -11.65 2.06 -13.10
N LEU A 253 -11.31 1.51 -11.93
CA LEU A 253 -10.13 1.94 -11.15
C LEU A 253 -9.00 0.90 -11.18
N LYS A 254 -7.84 1.34 -10.66
CA LYS A 254 -6.58 0.58 -10.50
C LYS A 254 -5.75 0.35 -11.77
N SER A 255 -5.94 1.14 -12.82
CA SER A 255 -4.92 1.29 -13.86
C SER A 255 -3.68 2.01 -13.30
N ARG A 256 -2.52 1.82 -13.96
CA ARG A 256 -1.21 2.40 -13.57
C ARG A 256 -0.67 3.27 -14.70
N GLY A 257 0.19 4.23 -14.36
CA GLY A 257 0.85 5.11 -15.34
C GLY A 257 -0.13 5.99 -16.10
N GLU A 258 0.13 6.21 -17.38
CA GLU A 258 -0.71 7.02 -18.29
C GLU A 258 -2.16 6.52 -18.36
N LYS A 259 -2.34 5.19 -18.32
CA LYS A 259 -3.66 4.53 -18.29
C LYS A 259 -4.47 4.83 -17.03
N LYS A 260 -3.84 5.36 -15.96
CA LYS A 260 -4.56 5.87 -14.78
C LYS A 260 -5.25 7.20 -15.09
N LYS A 261 -4.65 8.04 -15.93
CA LYS A 261 -5.19 9.33 -16.32
C LYS A 261 -6.30 9.14 -17.36
N ASN A 262 -6.04 8.30 -18.37
CA ASN A 262 -6.99 8.01 -19.45
C ASN A 262 -7.16 6.48 -19.63
N PRO A 263 -7.99 5.81 -18.82
CA PRO A 263 -8.27 4.39 -19.02
C PRO A 263 -9.11 4.17 -20.27
N GLU A 264 -8.63 3.31 -21.17
CA GLU A 264 -9.36 2.91 -22.37
C GLU A 264 -10.71 2.24 -22.01
N PRO A 265 -11.78 2.47 -22.79
CA PRO A 265 -13.03 1.73 -22.62
C PRO A 265 -12.83 0.21 -22.69
N ARG A 266 -13.59 -0.55 -21.90
CA ARG A 266 -13.54 -2.02 -21.86
C ARG A 266 -14.89 -2.59 -22.23
N PRO A 267 -14.98 -3.72 -22.95
CA PRO A 267 -16.27 -4.34 -23.27
C PRO A 267 -17.14 -4.57 -22.02
N PHE A 268 -18.43 -4.27 -22.14
CA PHE A 268 -19.40 -4.49 -21.07
C PHE A 268 -19.82 -5.96 -21.01
N LEU A 269 -19.75 -6.56 -19.82
CA LEU A 269 -20.29 -7.89 -19.52
C LEU A 269 -20.75 -7.92 -18.06
N SER A 270 -22.00 -8.30 -17.81
CA SER A 270 -22.62 -8.26 -16.48
C SER A 270 -23.64 -9.38 -16.30
N MET A 271 -24.16 -9.57 -15.09
CA MET A 271 -25.27 -10.49 -14.85
C MET A 271 -26.58 -10.04 -15.52
N GLU A 272 -26.86 -8.74 -15.49
CA GLU A 272 -27.97 -8.15 -16.26
C GLU A 272 -27.55 -8.08 -17.73
N LYS A 273 -28.31 -8.75 -18.58
CA LYS A 273 -28.00 -8.87 -20.01
C LYS A 273 -28.39 -7.62 -20.78
N ASN A 274 -29.41 -6.90 -20.33
CA ASN A 274 -29.81 -5.64 -20.94
C ASN A 274 -28.87 -4.51 -20.45
N PRO A 275 -27.97 -3.98 -21.31
CA PRO A 275 -27.01 -2.96 -20.90
C PRO A 275 -27.68 -1.63 -20.53
N GLU A 276 -28.84 -1.32 -21.11
CA GLU A 276 -29.60 -0.12 -20.75
C GLU A 276 -30.16 -0.21 -19.35
N ARG A 277 -30.74 -1.37 -19.00
CA ARG A 277 -31.22 -1.65 -17.65
C ARG A 277 -30.08 -1.64 -16.65
N ALA A 278 -28.94 -2.24 -16.98
CA ALA A 278 -27.75 -2.22 -16.12
C ALA A 278 -27.25 -0.78 -15.89
N ARG A 279 -27.27 0.06 -16.94
CA ARG A 279 -26.93 1.49 -16.86
C ARG A 279 -27.93 2.27 -16.01
N GLU A 280 -29.22 2.01 -16.15
CA GLU A 280 -30.28 2.60 -15.33
C GLU A 280 -30.08 2.29 -13.84
N LEU A 281 -29.89 1.01 -13.50
CA LEU A 281 -29.66 0.58 -12.11
C LEU A 281 -28.37 1.18 -11.52
N LEU A 282 -27.29 1.26 -12.31
CA LEU A 282 -26.06 1.94 -11.88
C LEU A 282 -26.31 3.43 -11.59
N THR A 283 -27.02 4.11 -12.48
CA THR A 283 -27.32 5.54 -12.36
C THR A 283 -28.22 5.80 -11.15
N TRP A 284 -29.22 4.96 -10.92
CA TRP A 284 -30.10 5.00 -9.76
C TRP A 284 -29.33 4.95 -8.43
N ILE A 285 -28.38 4.02 -8.29
CA ILE A 285 -27.49 3.95 -7.13
C ILE A 285 -26.61 5.20 -7.01
N GLN A 286 -26.00 5.65 -8.11
CA GLN A 286 -25.13 6.82 -8.14
C GLN A 286 -25.87 8.08 -7.71
N ASP A 287 -27.08 8.30 -8.20
CA ASP A 287 -27.87 9.48 -7.91
C ASP A 287 -28.40 9.49 -6.47
N ALA A 288 -28.76 8.33 -5.92
CA ALA A 288 -29.08 8.21 -4.50
C ALA A 288 -27.88 8.54 -3.59
N ILE A 289 -26.66 8.16 -3.99
CA ILE A 289 -25.43 8.53 -3.28
C ILE A 289 -25.16 10.04 -3.40
N LYS A 290 -25.26 10.61 -4.61
CA LYS A 290 -25.10 12.06 -4.83
C LYS A 290 -26.11 12.87 -4.01
N ALA A 291 -27.36 12.41 -3.97
CA ALA A 291 -28.44 12.98 -3.18
C ALA A 291 -28.34 12.70 -1.68
N LYS A 292 -27.30 11.97 -1.23
CA LYS A 292 -27.06 11.58 0.17
C LYS A 292 -28.20 10.75 0.79
N LYS A 293 -29.03 10.11 -0.05
CA LYS A 293 -30.10 9.19 0.36
C LYS A 293 -29.58 7.77 0.62
N LEU A 294 -28.46 7.42 -0.03
CA LEU A 294 -27.71 6.18 0.18
C LEU A 294 -26.27 6.53 0.59
N SER A 295 -25.71 5.81 1.56
CA SER A 295 -24.31 6.01 1.95
C SER A 295 -23.37 5.45 0.88
N ASP A 296 -22.37 6.23 0.51
CA ASP A 296 -21.26 5.76 -0.33
C ASP A 296 -20.51 4.61 0.38
N PRO A 297 -20.15 3.54 -0.33
CA PRO A 297 -19.51 2.37 0.27
C PRO A 297 -18.04 2.60 0.69
N ILE A 298 -17.41 3.68 0.24
CA ILE A 298 -15.99 3.96 0.46
C ILE A 298 -15.75 5.32 1.12
N PHE A 299 -16.57 6.32 0.85
CA PHE A 299 -16.37 7.69 1.32
C PHE A 299 -17.45 8.14 2.30
N THR A 300 -17.08 8.92 3.32
CA THR A 300 -18.04 9.57 4.20
C THR A 300 -18.67 10.79 3.51
N LYS A 301 -19.70 11.37 4.15
CA LYS A 301 -20.30 12.64 3.75
C LYS A 301 -19.28 13.79 3.60
N ASN A 302 -18.17 13.72 4.34
CA ASN A 302 -17.12 14.74 4.34
C ASN A 302 -15.99 14.43 3.34
N GLY A 303 -16.16 13.41 2.48
CA GLY A 303 -15.16 12.98 1.51
C GLY A 303 -13.99 12.18 2.09
N THR A 304 -14.00 11.91 3.40
CA THR A 304 -12.99 11.06 4.04
C THR A 304 -13.21 9.61 3.66
N ARG A 305 -12.15 8.87 3.34
CA ARG A 305 -12.26 7.45 3.04
C ARG A 305 -12.61 6.65 4.29
N ASN A 306 -13.81 6.09 4.36
CA ASN A 306 -14.25 5.18 5.40
C ASN A 306 -15.18 4.10 4.82
N ALA A 307 -14.65 2.91 4.59
CA ALA A 307 -15.42 1.76 4.11
C ALA A 307 -16.06 0.93 5.22
N TRP A 308 -15.83 1.29 6.49
CA TRP A 308 -16.29 0.53 7.65
C TRP A 308 -17.81 0.30 7.66
N PRO A 309 -18.68 1.30 7.39
CA PRO A 309 -20.13 1.08 7.47
C PRO A 309 -20.67 0.05 6.48
N PHE A 310 -20.12 0.00 5.26
CA PHE A 310 -20.52 -0.97 4.25
C PHE A 310 -19.92 -2.35 4.53
N ASN A 311 -18.68 -2.40 5.02
CA ASN A 311 -18.06 -3.65 5.46
C ASN A 311 -18.83 -4.29 6.62
N GLU A 312 -19.25 -3.49 7.60
CA GLU A 312 -19.98 -3.97 8.76
C GLU A 312 -21.36 -4.51 8.38
N PHE A 313 -22.05 -3.85 7.45
CA PHE A 313 -23.28 -4.36 6.86
C PHE A 313 -23.09 -5.75 6.22
N LEU A 314 -22.02 -5.96 5.44
CA LEU A 314 -21.80 -7.23 4.75
C LEU A 314 -21.34 -8.38 5.66
N LYS A 315 -20.81 -8.10 6.84
CA LYS A 315 -20.44 -9.14 7.81
C LYS A 315 -21.65 -9.76 8.49
N GLN A 316 -22.74 -9.01 8.60
CA GLN A 316 -23.96 -9.47 9.26
C GLN A 316 -24.64 -10.59 8.46
N GLU A 317 -25.49 -11.34 9.15
CA GLU A 317 -26.43 -12.24 8.48
C GLU A 317 -27.42 -11.44 7.63
N PRO A 318 -27.81 -11.92 6.43
CA PRO A 318 -27.45 -13.20 5.79
C PRO A 318 -26.22 -13.15 4.87
N TYR A 319 -25.46 -12.04 4.90
CA TYR A 319 -24.44 -11.73 3.89
C TYR A 319 -23.11 -12.44 4.14
N ARG A 320 -22.65 -12.50 5.40
CA ARG A 320 -21.41 -13.19 5.86
C ARG A 320 -20.22 -13.03 4.89
N THR A 321 -19.95 -11.81 4.40
CA THR A 321 -18.91 -11.55 3.39
C THR A 321 -18.22 -10.21 3.60
N ILE A 322 -17.28 -9.89 2.71
CA ILE A 322 -16.57 -8.62 2.67
C ILE A 322 -16.73 -7.93 1.31
N PRO A 323 -16.63 -6.59 1.22
CA PRO A 323 -16.87 -5.84 -0.02
C PRO A 323 -16.00 -6.29 -1.20
N LYS A 324 -14.80 -6.81 -0.94
CA LYS A 324 -13.89 -7.32 -1.98
C LYS A 324 -14.49 -8.52 -2.73
N ASN A 325 -15.18 -9.42 -2.02
CA ASN A 325 -15.64 -10.69 -2.56
C ASN A 325 -16.85 -10.52 -3.50
N LEU A 326 -17.65 -9.46 -3.33
CA LEU A 326 -18.80 -9.16 -4.20
C LEU A 326 -18.42 -9.10 -5.68
N ARG A 327 -17.27 -8.48 -5.98
CA ARG A 327 -16.72 -8.41 -7.33
C ARG A 327 -16.43 -9.80 -7.92
N ASP A 328 -15.85 -10.68 -7.10
CA ASP A 328 -15.47 -12.02 -7.52
C ASP A 328 -16.73 -12.87 -7.73
N TYR A 329 -17.75 -12.75 -6.87
CA TYR A 329 -19.06 -13.38 -7.05
C TYR A 329 -19.71 -12.96 -8.35
N GLY A 330 -19.75 -11.65 -8.61
CA GLY A 330 -20.28 -11.08 -9.84
C GLY A 330 -19.64 -11.67 -11.09
N SER A 331 -18.30 -11.74 -11.11
CA SER A 331 -17.57 -12.19 -12.28
C SER A 331 -17.83 -13.68 -12.62
N LYS A 332 -18.01 -14.52 -11.58
CA LYS A 332 -18.40 -15.92 -11.74
C LYS A 332 -19.81 -16.05 -12.27
N HIS A 333 -20.74 -15.28 -11.71
CA HIS A 333 -22.14 -15.34 -12.11
C HIS A 333 -22.29 -14.87 -13.56
N ALA A 334 -21.68 -13.74 -13.91
CA ALA A 334 -21.65 -13.23 -15.28
C ALA A 334 -21.04 -14.26 -16.24
N SER A 335 -19.88 -14.84 -15.92
CA SER A 335 -19.27 -15.84 -16.79
C SER A 335 -20.13 -17.08 -16.99
N ARG A 336 -20.84 -17.56 -15.96
CA ARG A 336 -21.79 -18.69 -16.08
C ARG A 336 -23.01 -18.33 -16.91
N ILE A 337 -23.56 -17.14 -16.73
CA ILE A 337 -24.74 -16.64 -17.48
C ILE A 337 -24.44 -16.52 -18.99
N HIS A 338 -23.22 -16.11 -19.33
CA HIS A 338 -22.80 -15.87 -20.72
C HIS A 338 -22.06 -17.06 -21.36
N GLY A 339 -21.58 -18.03 -20.57
CA GLY A 339 -20.83 -19.19 -21.08
C GLY A 339 -21.65 -20.20 -21.88
N GLY A 340 -22.99 -20.13 -21.83
CA GLY A 340 -23.86 -21.05 -22.55
C GLY A 340 -23.86 -22.47 -21.98
N LYS A 341 -24.29 -23.46 -22.78
CA LYS A 341 -24.35 -24.86 -22.35
C LYS A 341 -22.96 -25.50 -22.46
N LYS A 342 -22.44 -26.02 -21.35
CA LYS A 342 -21.13 -26.71 -21.24
C LYS A 342 -19.91 -25.85 -21.65
N PRO A 343 -19.71 -24.67 -21.03
CA PRO A 343 -18.54 -23.83 -21.33
C PRO A 343 -17.24 -24.49 -20.87
N THR A 344 -16.17 -24.30 -21.63
CA THR A 344 -14.83 -24.71 -21.18
C THR A 344 -14.34 -23.81 -20.05
N PRO A 345 -13.47 -24.30 -19.14
CA PRO A 345 -12.89 -23.48 -18.08
C PRO A 345 -12.14 -22.24 -18.62
N GLN A 346 -11.48 -22.38 -19.77
CA GLN A 346 -10.79 -21.28 -20.44
C GLN A 346 -11.77 -20.18 -20.91
N HIS A 347 -12.92 -20.59 -21.46
CA HIS A 347 -13.97 -19.66 -21.88
C HIS A 347 -14.58 -18.92 -20.67
N LEU A 348 -14.91 -19.62 -19.58
CA LEU A 348 -15.40 -18.99 -18.35
C LEU A 348 -14.38 -18.01 -17.74
N LYS A 349 -13.08 -18.35 -17.80
CA LYS A 349 -11.99 -17.49 -17.34
C LYS A 349 -11.90 -16.22 -18.19
N LEU A 350 -12.05 -16.33 -19.51
CA LEU A 350 -12.11 -15.17 -20.41
C LEU A 350 -13.29 -14.26 -20.08
N LEU A 351 -14.50 -14.82 -19.96
CA LEU A 351 -15.70 -14.06 -19.61
C LEU A 351 -15.57 -13.38 -18.24
N SER A 352 -15.04 -14.08 -17.23
CA SER A 352 -14.77 -13.50 -15.90
C SER A 352 -13.82 -12.30 -15.99
N ARG A 353 -12.78 -12.37 -16.83
CA ARG A 353 -11.83 -11.27 -17.05
C ARG A 353 -12.52 -10.06 -17.71
N ILE A 354 -13.40 -10.29 -18.68
CA ILE A 354 -14.19 -9.24 -19.33
C ILE A 354 -15.13 -8.59 -18.32
N ALA A 355 -15.90 -9.38 -17.55
CA ALA A 355 -16.79 -8.89 -16.50
C ALA A 355 -16.04 -8.07 -15.45
N MET A 356 -14.81 -8.46 -15.10
CA MET A 356 -13.97 -7.69 -14.18
C MET A 356 -13.28 -6.48 -14.82
N ARG A 357 -13.35 -6.29 -16.15
CA ARG A 357 -12.62 -5.27 -16.90
C ARG A 357 -11.09 -5.37 -16.72
N GLN A 358 -10.56 -6.58 -16.75
CA GLN A 358 -9.11 -6.83 -16.69
C GLN A 358 -8.48 -6.74 -18.09
N GLU A 359 -7.21 -6.32 -18.15
CA GLU A 359 -6.40 -6.42 -19.37
C GLU A 359 -6.20 -7.90 -19.77
N SER A 360 -6.43 -8.21 -21.04
CA SER A 360 -6.25 -9.55 -21.60
C SER A 360 -4.80 -10.03 -21.55
N ASP A 361 -3.85 -9.11 -21.64
CA ASP A 361 -2.45 -9.40 -21.96
C ASP A 361 -1.63 -9.82 -20.73
N ARG A 362 -2.23 -9.77 -19.53
CA ARG A 362 -1.62 -10.27 -18.29
C ARG A 362 -2.11 -11.67 -18.01
N LEU A 363 -1.52 -12.65 -18.70
CA LEU A 363 -1.87 -14.07 -18.60
C LEU A 363 -1.92 -14.59 -17.15
N ASP A 364 -1.11 -14.03 -16.24
CA ASP A 364 -1.00 -14.47 -14.83
C ASP A 364 -1.86 -13.69 -13.81
N ALA A 365 -2.33 -12.48 -14.12
CA ALA A 365 -2.98 -11.64 -13.10
C ALA A 365 -4.41 -12.10 -12.77
N GLY A 366 -5.11 -12.66 -13.77
CA GLY A 366 -6.48 -13.14 -13.63
C GLY A 366 -6.61 -14.42 -12.80
N ASP A 367 -5.52 -15.14 -12.59
CA ASP A 367 -5.51 -16.43 -11.88
C ASP A 367 -5.71 -16.21 -10.38
N ASN A 368 -5.33 -15.03 -9.87
CA ASN A 368 -5.55 -14.63 -8.49
C ASN A 368 -7.01 -14.24 -8.19
N TYR A 369 -7.90 -14.18 -9.19
CA TYR A 369 -9.29 -13.72 -9.05
C TYR A 369 -10.33 -14.72 -9.61
N ALA A 370 -9.91 -15.73 -10.37
CA ALA A 370 -10.76 -16.86 -10.77
C ALA A 370 -10.91 -17.88 -9.63
N ILE A 371 -11.15 -17.42 -8.40
CA ILE A 371 -11.19 -18.22 -7.17
C ILE A 371 -12.61 -18.78 -7.01
N GLY A 372 -12.91 -20.06 -7.24
CA GLY A 372 -14.21 -20.65 -6.86
C GLY A 372 -14.47 -22.07 -7.35
N ASN A 373 -15.00 -22.93 -6.46
CA ASN A 373 -15.38 -24.32 -6.74
C ASN A 373 -16.28 -24.47 -7.97
N THR A 374 -15.99 -25.53 -8.73
CA THR A 374 -16.71 -26.01 -9.92
C THR A 374 -17.94 -26.84 -9.59
N GLU A 375 -18.30 -26.99 -8.31
CA GLU A 375 -19.33 -27.93 -7.89
C GLU A 375 -20.72 -27.29 -7.74
N SER A 376 -21.68 -28.14 -8.09
CA SER A 376 -23.11 -27.95 -8.26
C SER A 376 -23.81 -27.33 -7.05
N GLU A 377 -24.90 -26.63 -7.32
CA GLU A 377 -25.91 -26.32 -6.32
C GLU A 377 -26.51 -27.66 -5.84
N GLU A 378 -26.20 -28.11 -4.62
CA GLU A 378 -27.18 -28.85 -3.80
C GLU A 378 -26.79 -28.99 -2.32
N SER A 379 -27.83 -28.80 -1.50
CA SER A 379 -28.19 -29.25 -0.14
C SER A 379 -27.26 -29.10 1.08
N ASP A 380 -27.95 -28.86 2.19
CA ASP A 380 -27.52 -28.59 3.56
C ASP A 380 -26.54 -29.60 4.16
N SER A 381 -25.66 -29.09 5.03
CA SER A 381 -25.29 -29.62 6.35
C SER A 381 -24.18 -28.74 6.94
N GLU A 382 -24.41 -28.16 8.12
CA GLU A 382 -23.35 -27.56 8.93
C GLU A 382 -22.37 -28.64 9.43
N PRO A 383 -21.09 -28.29 9.66
CA PRO A 383 -20.39 -28.91 10.77
C PRO A 383 -19.69 -27.89 11.67
N GLU A 384 -20.12 -27.90 12.93
CA GLU A 384 -19.35 -28.20 14.14
C GLU A 384 -17.89 -27.74 14.22
N THR A 385 -17.67 -26.93 15.25
CA THR A 385 -16.41 -26.46 15.82
C THR A 385 -15.43 -27.59 16.13
N SER A 386 -14.15 -27.40 15.79
CA SER A 386 -13.06 -28.10 16.49
C SER A 386 -11.87 -27.17 16.76
N ASN A 387 -11.60 -27.02 18.05
CA ASN A 387 -10.41 -26.43 18.63
C ASN A 387 -9.16 -27.24 18.23
N SER A 388 -8.04 -26.56 18.02
CA SER A 388 -6.73 -27.21 18.14
C SER A 388 -5.66 -26.18 18.51
N SER A 389 -5.02 -26.51 19.62
CA SER A 389 -4.10 -25.74 20.44
C SER A 389 -2.73 -25.50 19.80
N ASN A 390 -2.12 -24.37 20.16
CA ASN A 390 -0.72 -24.02 19.94
C ASN A 390 0.27 -25.06 20.52
N PRO A 391 1.48 -25.14 19.95
CA PRO A 391 2.67 -25.35 20.76
C PRO A 391 3.61 -24.13 20.71
N GLN A 392 4.06 -23.72 21.91
CA GLN A 392 5.19 -22.82 22.13
C GLN A 392 6.48 -23.41 21.54
N THR A 393 7.35 -22.55 21.01
CA THR A 393 8.76 -22.89 20.80
C THR A 393 9.59 -21.69 21.20
N GLN A 394 10.47 -21.91 22.18
CA GLN A 394 11.47 -20.95 22.68
C GLN A 394 12.46 -20.62 21.55
N ALA A 395 12.76 -19.33 21.38
CA ALA A 395 13.83 -18.87 20.52
C ALA A 395 14.87 -18.11 21.37
N SER A 396 16.09 -18.63 21.32
CA SER A 396 17.32 -18.10 21.89
C SER A 396 17.74 -16.80 21.19
N SER A 397 17.91 -15.73 21.96
CA SER A 397 18.40 -14.43 21.51
C SER A 397 19.93 -14.40 21.55
N SER A 398 20.61 -14.60 20.42
CA SER A 398 22.04 -14.25 20.31
C SER A 398 22.55 -13.93 18.89
N SER A 399 21.69 -13.90 17.86
CA SER A 399 22.15 -13.68 16.47
C SER A 399 22.09 -12.24 15.97
N GLN A 400 21.42 -11.31 16.66
CA GLN A 400 21.19 -9.94 16.15
C GLN A 400 22.41 -9.01 16.22
N THR A 401 23.35 -9.23 17.14
CA THR A 401 24.53 -8.36 17.29
C THR A 401 25.61 -8.62 16.24
N ILE A 402 25.74 -9.85 15.76
CA ILE A 402 26.79 -10.23 14.79
C ILE A 402 26.44 -9.74 13.36
N GLU A 403 25.16 -9.64 13.01
CA GLU A 403 24.73 -9.15 11.69
C GLU A 403 24.91 -7.62 11.52
N MET A 404 24.78 -6.83 12.60
CA MET A 404 24.92 -5.37 12.53
C MET A 404 26.38 -4.93 12.28
N ASP A 405 27.33 -5.59 12.92
CA ASP A 405 28.76 -5.27 12.75
C ASP A 405 29.28 -5.67 11.36
N SER A 406 28.74 -6.75 10.78
CA SER A 406 29.07 -7.18 9.42
C SER A 406 28.56 -6.21 8.34
N MET A 407 27.38 -5.60 8.54
CA MET A 407 26.83 -4.60 7.62
C MET A 407 27.56 -3.24 7.71
N LEU A 408 28.08 -2.85 8.89
CA LEU A 408 28.91 -1.66 9.01
C LEU A 408 30.24 -1.80 8.26
N ALA A 409 30.86 -2.99 8.30
CA ALA A 409 32.11 -3.26 7.60
C ALA A 409 31.98 -3.19 6.07
N GLU A 410 30.84 -3.61 5.50
CA GLU A 410 30.56 -3.50 4.06
C GLU A 410 30.34 -2.04 3.62
N ILE A 411 29.71 -1.22 4.47
CA ILE A 411 29.50 0.21 4.19
C ILE A 411 30.83 0.98 4.24
N ASP A 412 31.70 0.67 5.20
CA ASP A 412 33.03 1.28 5.30
C ASP A 412 33.94 0.87 4.12
N ALA A 413 33.82 -0.37 3.63
CA ALA A 413 34.53 -0.84 2.44
C ALA A 413 34.06 -0.12 1.16
N MET A 414 32.75 0.08 1.00
CA MET A 414 32.19 0.84 -0.13
C MET A 414 32.62 2.32 -0.13
N LEU A 415 32.78 2.93 1.06
CA LEU A 415 33.23 4.32 1.18
C LEU A 415 34.72 4.50 0.87
N ALA A 416 35.55 3.48 1.10
CA ALA A 416 36.97 3.51 0.76
C ALA A 416 37.23 3.45 -0.75
N GLU A 417 36.32 2.84 -1.52
CA GLU A 417 36.44 2.68 -2.97
C GLU A 417 36.02 3.93 -3.75
N ILE A 418 35.22 4.81 -3.13
CA ILE A 418 34.80 6.11 -3.69
C ILE A 418 35.86 7.21 -3.48
N GLN A 419 36.86 6.98 -2.62
CA GLN A 419 37.95 7.94 -2.33
C GLN A 419 39.27 7.65 -3.09
N LYS A 420 39.22 6.76 -4.09
CA LYS A 420 40.28 6.57 -5.10
C LYS A 420 39.83 7.20 -6.41
#